data_AF-A0A850NP76-F1
#
_entry.id   AF-A0A850NP76-F1
#
_cell.length_a   1.000
_cell.length_b   1.000
_cell.length_c   1.000
_cell.angle_alpha   90.00
_cell.angle_beta   90.00
_cell.angle_gamma   90.00
#
_symmetry.space_group_name_H-M   'P 1'
#
loop_
_entity.id
_entity.type
_entity.pdbx_description
1 polymer ?
#
loop_
_entity_poly.entity_id
_entity_poly.type
_entity_poly.pdbx_seq_one_letter_code
_entity_poly.pdbx_strand_id
1 'polypeptide(L)'
;MTAPAGAPVPSLVPNDLDAMWMPYTANRDFKAAPRLLAEAEGMTYRTPEGRAVLDGTAGLWCVNAGHGRRQIVDAITAQASRMDYAPSFQMGHPLMFEAASRIAAITPSGLDRIFFTNSGSESADTALKIALAYHRARGQGQRTVLIGRERGYHGVGFGGMSVGGIGANRRQFGSLLPKVDHLPHTHDLARNAFSCGLPAHGAELA
;
A
#
# COMPACT_ATOMS: atom_id res chain seq x y z
N MET A 1 37.47 23.54 -12.03
CA MET A 1 36.59 22.89 -11.03
C MET A 1 36.28 21.50 -11.52
N THR A 2 36.97 20.51 -10.98
CA THR A 2 36.73 19.08 -11.25
C THR A 2 35.37 18.69 -10.66
N ALA A 3 34.54 18.03 -11.46
CA ALA A 3 33.28 17.46 -10.99
C ALA A 3 33.57 16.53 -9.79
N PRO A 4 32.73 16.54 -8.74
CA PRO A 4 32.91 15.62 -7.62
C PRO A 4 32.90 14.18 -8.14
N ALA A 5 33.83 13.36 -7.65
CA ALA A 5 33.89 11.94 -7.94
C ALA A 5 32.49 11.34 -7.68
N GLY A 6 31.91 10.69 -8.69
CA GLY A 6 30.61 10.06 -8.57
C GLY A 6 30.61 9.12 -7.36
N ALA A 7 29.54 9.19 -6.55
CA ALA A 7 29.38 8.29 -5.42
C ALA A 7 29.59 6.83 -5.88
N PRO A 8 30.27 5.99 -5.09
CA PRO A 8 30.50 4.59 -5.47
C PRO A 8 29.17 3.93 -5.79
N VAL A 9 29.07 3.33 -6.98
CA VAL A 9 27.91 2.54 -7.38
C VAL A 9 27.78 1.41 -6.35
N PRO A 10 26.62 1.24 -5.68
CA PRO A 10 26.44 0.17 -4.73
C PRO A 10 26.75 -1.19 -5.37
N SER A 11 27.33 -2.12 -4.60
CA SER A 11 27.47 -3.51 -5.04
C SER A 11 26.10 -4.04 -5.46
N LEU A 12 25.99 -4.51 -6.69
CA LEU A 12 24.77 -5.14 -7.21
C LEU A 12 24.64 -6.62 -6.77
N VAL A 13 25.63 -7.11 -6.00
CA VAL A 13 25.66 -8.42 -5.37
C VAL A 13 25.34 -8.26 -3.88
N PRO A 14 24.34 -8.98 -3.33
CA PRO A 14 24.04 -8.97 -1.91
C PRO A 14 25.24 -9.44 -1.08
N ASN A 15 25.50 -8.77 0.04
CA ASN A 15 26.51 -9.18 1.01
C ASN A 15 26.08 -10.38 1.85
N ASP A 16 24.79 -10.44 2.20
CA ASP A 16 24.14 -11.55 2.88
C ASP A 16 22.64 -11.55 2.54
N LEU A 17 22.09 -12.73 2.27
CA LEU A 17 20.65 -12.92 2.06
C LEU A 17 19.94 -13.30 3.36
N ASP A 18 20.67 -13.79 4.37
CA ASP A 18 20.06 -14.47 5.50
C ASP A 18 19.37 -13.54 6.48
N ALA A 19 19.98 -12.38 6.75
CA ALA A 19 19.41 -11.36 7.62
C ALA A 19 18.04 -10.83 7.16
N MET A 20 17.73 -10.89 5.86
CA MET A 20 16.46 -10.39 5.35
C MET A 20 15.35 -11.43 5.45
N TRP A 21 14.38 -11.18 6.33
CA TRP A 21 13.10 -11.90 6.31
C TRP A 21 12.15 -11.21 5.34
N MET A 22 12.02 -11.81 4.16
CA MET A 22 11.28 -11.21 3.05
C MET A 22 9.75 -11.30 3.26
N PRO A 23 9.00 -10.21 2.99
CA PRO A 23 7.55 -10.19 3.11
C PRO A 23 6.89 -11.03 2.01
N TYR A 24 5.81 -11.75 2.33
CA TYR A 24 5.04 -12.56 1.36
C TYR A 24 5.89 -13.48 0.46
N THR A 25 6.97 -14.03 1.02
CA THR A 25 7.97 -14.75 0.23
C THR A 25 8.24 -16.14 0.80
N ALA A 26 8.30 -17.15 -0.07
CA ALA A 26 8.93 -18.43 0.25
C ALA A 26 10.45 -18.21 0.43
N ASN A 27 10.85 -17.84 1.64
CA ASN A 27 12.20 -17.30 1.91
C ASN A 27 13.31 -18.30 1.55
N ARG A 28 13.13 -19.60 1.84
CA ARG A 28 14.10 -20.64 1.46
C ARG A 28 14.29 -20.72 -0.06
N ASP A 29 13.19 -20.73 -0.80
CA ASP A 29 13.23 -20.84 -2.26
C ASP A 29 13.82 -19.59 -2.92
N PHE A 30 13.53 -18.40 -2.38
CA PHE A 30 14.16 -17.17 -2.86
C PHE A 30 15.66 -17.18 -2.61
N LYS A 31 16.10 -17.54 -1.38
CA LYS A 31 17.52 -17.55 -1.02
C LYS A 31 18.34 -18.57 -1.82
N ALA A 32 17.73 -19.70 -2.22
CA ALA A 32 18.37 -20.70 -3.08
C ALA A 32 18.54 -20.23 -4.54
N ALA A 33 17.66 -19.34 -5.03
CA ALA A 33 17.69 -18.83 -6.40
C ALA A 33 17.19 -17.37 -6.44
N PRO A 34 18.02 -16.41 -6.00
CA PRO A 34 17.60 -15.02 -5.81
C PRO A 34 17.26 -14.35 -7.14
N ARG A 35 16.17 -13.58 -7.15
CA ARG A 35 15.74 -12.78 -8.29
C ARG A 35 15.93 -11.32 -7.94
N LEU A 36 17.07 -10.77 -8.35
CA LEU A 36 17.48 -9.43 -7.98
C LEU A 36 17.18 -8.43 -9.10
N LEU A 37 16.83 -7.22 -8.70
CA LEU A 37 16.66 -6.05 -9.55
C LEU A 37 17.65 -4.99 -9.05
N ALA A 38 18.34 -4.34 -9.97
CA ALA A 38 19.40 -3.38 -9.69
C ALA A 38 18.99 -1.94 -10.04
N GLU A 39 18.29 -1.77 -11.17
CA GLU A 39 17.91 -0.46 -11.70
C GLU A 39 16.48 -0.49 -12.25
N ALA A 40 15.88 0.68 -12.40
CA ALA A 40 14.57 0.82 -13.02
C ALA A 40 14.42 2.17 -13.75
N GLU A 41 13.85 2.14 -14.95
CA GLU A 41 13.52 3.34 -15.74
C GLU A 41 12.23 3.09 -16.52
N GLY A 42 11.29 4.04 -16.48
CA GLY A 42 10.02 3.93 -17.19
C GLY A 42 9.21 2.71 -16.71
N MET A 43 9.07 1.70 -17.57
CA MET A 43 8.36 0.44 -17.26
C MET A 43 9.30 -0.77 -17.19
N THR A 44 10.61 -0.56 -17.03
CA THR A 44 11.60 -1.63 -17.14
C THR A 44 12.53 -1.63 -15.95
N TYR A 45 12.69 -2.81 -15.35
CA TYR A 45 13.77 -3.11 -14.44
C TYR A 45 15.00 -3.64 -15.18
N ARG A 46 16.19 -3.53 -14.58
CA ARG A 46 17.40 -4.26 -15.00
C ARG A 46 17.93 -5.10 -13.85
N THR A 47 18.34 -6.33 -14.13
CA THR A 47 19.04 -7.18 -13.15
C THR A 47 20.49 -6.72 -12.97
N PRO A 48 21.21 -7.18 -11.92
CA PRO A 48 22.65 -6.92 -11.76
C PRO A 48 23.50 -7.29 -12.99
N GLU A 49 23.08 -8.30 -13.75
CA GLU A 49 23.74 -8.76 -14.98
C GLU A 49 23.29 -7.98 -16.23
N GLY A 50 22.51 -6.91 -16.05
CA GLY A 50 22.06 -6.02 -17.13
C GLY A 50 20.82 -6.50 -17.90
N ARG A 51 20.20 -7.62 -17.52
CA ARG A 51 19.01 -8.15 -18.20
C ARG A 51 17.80 -7.25 -17.94
N ALA A 52 17.14 -6.81 -19.01
CA ALA A 52 15.89 -6.06 -18.91
C ALA A 52 14.71 -6.95 -18.51
N VAL A 53 13.83 -6.44 -17.65
CA VAL A 53 12.59 -7.10 -17.20
C VAL A 53 11.46 -6.08 -17.27
N LEU A 54 10.40 -6.39 -18.03
CA LEU A 54 9.21 -5.54 -18.08
C LEU A 54 8.50 -5.55 -16.72
N ASP A 55 8.19 -4.36 -16.20
CA ASP A 55 7.32 -4.19 -15.05
C ASP A 55 5.85 -4.19 -15.52
N GLY A 56 5.23 -5.37 -15.50
CA GLY A 56 3.83 -5.56 -15.89
C GLY A 56 2.81 -5.13 -14.84
N THR A 57 3.22 -4.75 -13.64
CA THR A 57 2.33 -4.51 -12.48
C THR A 57 2.60 -3.19 -11.75
N ALA A 58 3.44 -2.31 -12.31
CA ALA A 58 3.88 -1.08 -11.67
C ALA A 58 4.43 -1.35 -10.25
N GLY A 59 5.33 -2.33 -10.16
CA GLY A 59 5.83 -2.92 -8.91
C GLY A 59 4.74 -3.73 -8.23
N LEU A 60 4.18 -3.18 -7.17
CA LEU A 60 2.99 -3.70 -6.50
C LEU A 60 1.86 -2.66 -6.58
N TRP A 61 1.48 -2.31 -7.82
CA TRP A 61 0.39 -1.37 -8.12
C TRP A 61 0.63 0.06 -7.62
N CYS A 62 1.90 0.48 -7.47
CA CYS A 62 2.26 1.73 -6.81
C CYS A 62 3.15 2.67 -7.63
N VAL A 63 3.80 2.19 -8.69
CA VAL A 63 4.69 3.02 -9.54
C VAL A 63 3.97 3.55 -10.78
N ASN A 64 2.78 4.14 -10.59
CA ASN A 64 1.86 4.51 -11.67
C ASN A 64 2.42 5.58 -12.62
N ALA A 65 3.34 6.42 -12.14
CA ALA A 65 3.99 7.44 -12.96
C ALA A 65 5.20 6.90 -13.76
N GLY A 66 5.56 5.62 -13.60
CA GLY A 66 6.79 5.01 -14.11
C GLY A 66 7.99 5.19 -13.17
N HIS A 67 9.01 4.36 -13.33
CA HIS A 67 10.26 4.40 -12.57
C HIS A 67 11.14 5.60 -12.98
N GLY A 68 11.89 6.14 -12.02
CA GLY A 68 12.93 7.15 -12.28
C GLY A 68 12.44 8.54 -12.68
N ARG A 69 11.24 8.95 -12.24
CA ARG A 69 10.68 10.27 -12.58
C ARG A 69 11.49 11.40 -11.93
N ARG A 70 12.27 12.12 -12.74
CA ARG A 70 13.14 13.21 -12.28
C ARG A 70 12.42 14.23 -11.41
N GLN A 71 11.21 14.65 -11.77
CA GLN A 71 10.43 15.61 -10.96
C GLN A 71 10.16 15.12 -9.53
N ILE A 72 9.97 13.80 -9.34
CA ILE A 72 9.75 13.20 -8.01
C ILE A 72 11.07 13.14 -7.25
N VAL A 73 12.14 12.67 -7.92
CA VAL A 73 13.48 12.57 -7.32
C VAL A 73 13.96 13.94 -6.84
N ASP A 74 13.91 14.94 -7.71
CA ASP A 74 14.37 16.30 -7.41
C ASP A 74 13.58 16.92 -6.24
N ALA A 75 12.26 16.70 -6.18
CA ALA A 75 11.42 17.18 -5.08
C ALA A 75 11.75 16.49 -3.73
N ILE A 76 11.97 15.18 -3.74
CA ILE A 76 12.38 14.44 -2.53
C ILE A 76 13.76 14.91 -2.07
N THR A 77 14.74 15.02 -2.97
CA THR A 77 16.09 15.49 -2.65
C THR A 77 16.06 16.89 -2.05
N ALA A 78 15.36 17.83 -2.69
CA ALA A 78 15.24 19.20 -2.19
C ALA A 78 14.59 19.26 -0.81
N GLN A 79 13.51 18.50 -0.58
CA GLN A 79 12.84 18.49 0.71
C GLN A 79 13.69 17.83 1.80
N ALA A 80 14.32 16.69 1.52
CA ALA A 80 15.19 16.00 2.47
C ALA A 80 16.42 16.84 2.85
N SER A 81 17.01 17.58 1.91
CA SER A 81 18.11 18.52 2.20
C SER A 81 17.68 19.73 3.04
N ARG A 82 16.39 20.11 2.99
CA ARG A 82 15.85 21.24 3.74
C ARG A 82 15.35 20.85 5.13
N MET A 83 14.57 19.77 5.19
CA MET A 83 13.92 19.23 6.39
C MET A 83 13.42 17.83 6.08
N ASP A 84 14.19 16.84 6.52
CA ASP A 84 13.90 15.41 6.40
C ASP A 84 12.68 14.99 7.22
N TYR A 85 12.50 15.57 8.42
CA TYR A 85 11.38 15.25 9.29
C TYR A 85 10.95 16.45 10.15
N ALA A 86 9.63 16.58 10.34
CA ALA A 86 9.03 17.41 11.37
C ALA A 86 7.89 16.62 12.05
N PRO A 87 7.74 16.73 13.38
CA PRO A 87 6.65 16.10 14.08
C PRO A 87 5.30 16.70 13.66
N SER A 88 4.25 15.88 13.63
CA SER A 88 2.88 16.29 13.31
C SER A 88 1.95 16.30 14.54
N PHE A 89 2.49 16.06 15.73
CA PHE A 89 1.73 16.09 16.98
C PHE A 89 1.80 17.49 17.58
N GLN A 90 0.71 18.26 17.44
CA GLN A 90 0.62 19.67 17.85
C GLN A 90 1.58 20.61 17.09
N MET A 91 2.14 20.14 15.97
CA MET A 91 3.07 20.86 15.09
C MET A 91 2.74 20.51 13.63
N GLY A 92 3.30 21.27 12.68
CA GLY A 92 3.12 20.98 11.26
C GLY A 92 4.08 21.76 10.37
N HIS A 93 4.02 21.49 9.07
CA HIS A 93 4.82 22.18 8.05
C HIS A 93 3.96 22.56 6.83
N PRO A 94 4.35 23.55 6.02
CA PRO A 94 3.50 24.03 4.92
C PRO A 94 3.08 22.91 3.93
N LEU A 95 4.00 22.02 3.57
CA LEU A 95 3.75 20.98 2.57
C LEU A 95 2.67 19.96 2.96
N MET A 96 2.49 19.63 4.25
CA MET A 96 1.41 18.70 4.65
C MET A 96 0.02 19.31 4.42
N PHE A 97 -0.13 20.63 4.64
CA PHE A 97 -1.40 21.33 4.39
C PHE A 97 -1.65 21.52 2.89
N GLU A 98 -0.61 21.81 2.12
CA GLU A 98 -0.71 21.86 0.65
C GLU A 98 -1.14 20.51 0.08
N ALA A 99 -0.46 19.42 0.49
CA ALA A 99 -0.79 18.07 0.06
C ALA A 99 -2.23 17.68 0.43
N ALA A 100 -2.64 17.95 1.68
CA ALA A 100 -4.00 17.68 2.14
C ALA A 100 -5.05 18.43 1.30
N SER A 101 -4.81 19.71 1.01
CA SER A 101 -5.72 20.54 0.22
C SER A 101 -5.83 20.05 -1.23
N ARG A 102 -4.71 19.64 -1.84
CA ARG A 102 -4.69 19.10 -3.21
C ARG A 102 -5.42 17.76 -3.30
N ILE A 103 -5.29 16.90 -2.29
CA ILE A 103 -6.05 15.63 -2.24
C ILE A 103 -7.54 15.91 -2.07
N ALA A 104 -7.92 16.79 -1.15
CA ALA A 104 -9.32 17.17 -0.93
C ALA A 104 -10.00 17.75 -2.17
N ALA A 105 -9.24 18.38 -3.07
CA ALA A 105 -9.76 18.95 -4.32
C ALA A 105 -10.08 17.90 -5.41
N ILE A 106 -9.51 16.70 -5.32
CA ILE A 106 -9.72 15.62 -6.32
C ILE A 106 -10.60 14.48 -5.80
N THR A 107 -10.91 14.46 -4.50
CA THR A 107 -11.81 13.49 -3.89
C THR A 107 -13.28 13.85 -4.14
N PRO A 108 -14.20 12.87 -4.06
CA PRO A 108 -15.64 13.14 -4.10
C PRO A 108 -16.08 14.15 -3.04
N SER A 109 -17.18 14.87 -3.32
CA SER A 109 -17.78 15.83 -2.39
C SER A 109 -18.02 15.20 -1.01
N GLY A 110 -17.62 15.91 0.05
CA GLY A 110 -17.73 15.47 1.45
C GLY A 110 -16.52 14.67 1.98
N LEU A 111 -15.50 14.40 1.15
CA LEU A 111 -14.25 13.74 1.57
C LEU A 111 -13.07 14.74 1.56
N ASP A 112 -13.13 15.74 2.44
CA ASP A 112 -12.24 16.92 2.45
C ASP A 112 -11.40 17.07 3.74
N ARG A 113 -11.29 15.99 4.53
CA ARG A 113 -10.45 15.92 5.74
C ARG A 113 -9.46 14.77 5.60
N ILE A 114 -8.17 15.10 5.49
CA ILE A 114 -7.10 14.14 5.18
C ILE A 114 -6.29 13.81 6.43
N PHE A 115 -6.20 12.52 6.73
CA PHE A 115 -5.31 11.97 7.75
C PHE A 115 -4.23 11.13 7.05
N PHE A 116 -2.97 11.52 7.15
CA PHE A 116 -1.87 10.81 6.48
C PHE A 116 -1.39 9.60 7.30
N THR A 117 -1.05 8.52 6.59
CA THR A 117 -0.40 7.32 7.12
C THR A 117 0.70 6.89 6.15
N ASN A 118 1.55 5.94 6.53
CA ASN A 118 2.66 5.46 5.71
C ASN A 118 2.33 4.21 4.89
N SER A 119 1.17 3.58 5.11
CA SER A 119 0.74 2.42 4.32
C SER A 119 -0.78 2.29 4.24
N GLY A 120 -1.26 1.52 3.26
CA GLY A 120 -2.67 1.13 3.19
C GLY A 120 -3.15 0.32 4.40
N SER A 121 -2.27 -0.48 5.02
CA SER A 121 -2.58 -1.21 6.26
C SER A 121 -2.86 -0.24 7.42
N GLU A 122 -2.03 0.78 7.59
CA GLU A 122 -2.24 1.82 8.61
C GLU A 122 -3.48 2.65 8.32
N SER A 123 -3.76 2.96 7.05
CA SER A 123 -4.99 3.64 6.64
C SER A 123 -6.23 2.83 7.02
N ALA A 124 -6.21 1.50 6.80
CA ALA A 124 -7.32 0.62 7.17
C ALA A 124 -7.58 0.65 8.68
N ASP A 125 -6.56 0.38 9.49
CA ASP A 125 -6.69 0.38 10.96
C ASP A 125 -7.12 1.76 11.49
N THR A 126 -6.61 2.85 10.89
CA THR A 126 -7.01 4.22 11.23
C THR A 126 -8.49 4.47 10.90
N ALA A 127 -8.96 4.07 9.72
CA ALA A 127 -10.36 4.21 9.32
C ALA A 127 -11.31 3.44 10.25
N LEU A 128 -10.97 2.19 10.60
CA LEU A 128 -11.76 1.38 11.54
C LEU A 128 -11.87 2.07 12.91
N LYS A 129 -10.77 2.61 13.43
CA LYS A 129 -10.76 3.36 14.70
C LYS A 129 -11.60 4.62 14.63
N ILE A 130 -11.50 5.40 13.56
CA ILE A 130 -12.28 6.62 13.36
C ILE A 130 -13.78 6.29 13.33
N ALA A 131 -14.19 5.23 12.63
CA ALA A 131 -15.60 4.81 12.57
C ALA A 131 -16.17 4.47 13.96
N LEU A 132 -15.42 3.70 14.76
CA LEU A 132 -15.81 3.35 16.13
C LEU A 132 -15.86 4.60 17.04
N ALA A 133 -14.85 5.47 16.96
CA ALA A 133 -14.79 6.70 17.75
C ALA A 133 -15.93 7.66 17.39
N TYR A 134 -16.25 7.78 16.11
CA TYR A 134 -17.36 8.59 15.61
C TYR A 134 -18.69 8.14 16.23
N HIS A 135 -19.01 6.84 16.16
CA HIS A 135 -20.25 6.31 16.72
C HIS A 135 -20.31 6.50 18.24
N ARG A 136 -19.20 6.33 18.95
CA ARG A 136 -19.12 6.63 20.38
C ARG A 136 -19.38 8.10 20.67
N ALA A 137 -18.75 9.02 19.94
CA ALA A 137 -18.87 10.47 20.15
C ALA A 137 -20.30 10.99 19.95
N ARG A 138 -21.08 10.38 19.04
CA ARG A 138 -22.50 10.72 18.80
C ARG A 138 -23.49 9.94 19.67
N GLY A 139 -23.04 9.32 20.76
CA GLY A 139 -23.91 8.58 21.70
C GLY A 139 -24.38 7.20 21.21
N GLN A 140 -23.77 6.66 20.16
CA GLN A 140 -24.09 5.34 19.58
C GLN A 140 -22.95 4.33 19.77
N GLY A 141 -22.29 4.36 20.93
CA GLY A 141 -21.09 3.56 21.22
C GLY A 141 -21.28 2.04 21.19
N GLN A 142 -22.52 1.55 21.14
CA GLN A 142 -22.84 0.14 20.93
C GLN A 142 -22.53 -0.35 19.51
N ARG A 143 -22.43 0.55 18.52
CA ARG A 143 -22.12 0.23 17.11
C ARG A 143 -20.65 -0.13 16.97
N THR A 144 -20.35 -1.40 17.23
CA THR A 144 -19.00 -1.95 17.36
C THR A 144 -18.70 -3.09 16.38
N VAL A 145 -19.69 -3.49 15.58
CA VAL A 145 -19.50 -4.51 14.55
C VAL A 145 -18.86 -3.87 13.32
N LEU A 146 -17.78 -4.46 12.85
CA LEU A 146 -17.09 -4.06 11.62
C LEU A 146 -17.38 -5.11 10.54
N ILE A 147 -17.79 -4.67 9.35
CA ILE A 147 -18.17 -5.57 8.27
C ILE A 147 -17.11 -5.51 7.17
N GLY A 148 -16.49 -6.65 6.92
CA GLY A 148 -15.56 -6.90 5.83
C GLY A 148 -16.24 -7.55 4.63
N ARG A 149 -15.43 -8.07 3.70
CA ARG A 149 -15.93 -8.86 2.58
C ARG A 149 -15.01 -10.01 2.24
N GLU A 150 -15.57 -11.16 1.89
CA GLU A 150 -14.82 -12.29 1.37
C GLU A 150 -13.93 -11.87 0.20
N ARG A 151 -12.72 -12.45 0.14
CA ARG A 151 -11.65 -12.09 -0.82
C ARG A 151 -11.17 -10.63 -0.77
N GLY A 152 -11.71 -9.78 0.10
CA GLY A 152 -11.23 -8.41 0.31
C GLY A 152 -9.82 -8.38 0.89
N TYR A 153 -9.03 -7.38 0.48
CA TYR A 153 -7.69 -7.12 1.01
C TYR A 153 -7.61 -5.71 1.58
N HIS A 154 -7.27 -5.60 2.86
CA HIS A 154 -7.14 -4.32 3.58
C HIS A 154 -5.79 -4.23 4.31
N GLY A 155 -4.75 -4.84 3.74
CA GLY A 155 -3.41 -4.86 4.32
C GLY A 155 -3.16 -6.01 5.29
N VAL A 156 -2.11 -5.86 6.11
CA VAL A 156 -1.59 -6.89 7.03
C VAL A 156 -1.59 -6.46 8.50
N GLY A 157 -2.13 -5.28 8.82
CA GLY A 157 -2.41 -4.90 10.20
C GLY A 157 -3.51 -5.81 10.78
N PHE A 158 -3.54 -5.99 12.10
CA PHE A 158 -4.57 -6.84 12.72
C PHE A 158 -5.99 -6.35 12.40
N GLY A 159 -6.23 -5.03 12.33
CA GLY A 159 -7.52 -4.48 11.92
C GLY A 159 -7.87 -4.84 10.48
N GLY A 160 -7.01 -4.46 9.54
CA GLY A 160 -7.15 -4.76 8.11
C GLY A 160 -7.30 -6.25 7.80
N MET A 161 -6.50 -7.12 8.44
CA MET A 161 -6.64 -8.58 8.29
C MET A 161 -7.97 -9.09 8.83
N SER A 162 -8.51 -8.49 9.90
CA SER A 162 -9.78 -8.91 10.50
C SER A 162 -10.94 -8.68 9.55
N VAL A 163 -11.02 -7.51 8.92
CA VAL A 163 -12.07 -7.18 7.94
C VAL A 163 -11.72 -7.66 6.51
N GLY A 164 -10.48 -8.09 6.27
CA GLY A 164 -10.08 -8.77 5.03
C GLY A 164 -10.64 -10.19 4.94
N GLY A 165 -10.82 -10.68 3.72
CA GLY A 165 -11.46 -11.97 3.43
C GLY A 165 -10.59 -12.98 2.68
N ILE A 166 -9.29 -12.73 2.52
CA ILE A 166 -8.36 -13.69 1.91
C ILE A 166 -7.92 -14.70 2.98
N GLY A 167 -8.41 -15.94 2.88
CA GLY A 167 -8.18 -16.97 3.90
C GLY A 167 -6.69 -17.26 4.17
N ALA A 168 -5.84 -17.26 3.15
CA ALA A 168 -4.40 -17.48 3.31
C ALA A 168 -3.72 -16.43 4.19
N ASN A 169 -4.17 -15.17 4.14
CA ASN A 169 -3.63 -14.07 4.94
C ASN A 169 -4.03 -14.16 6.42
N ARG A 170 -5.05 -14.96 6.75
CA ARG A 170 -5.63 -15.05 8.10
C ARG A 170 -5.28 -16.35 8.80
N ARG A 171 -5.05 -17.42 8.03
CA ARG A 171 -4.96 -18.82 8.49
C ARG A 171 -4.02 -19.03 9.68
N GLN A 172 -2.88 -18.33 9.72
CA GLN A 172 -1.83 -18.57 10.72
C GLN A 172 -1.99 -17.75 12.00
N PHE A 173 -2.89 -16.77 12.04
CA PHE A 173 -2.92 -15.76 13.11
C PHE A 173 -4.06 -15.98 14.13
N GLY A 174 -4.76 -17.10 14.04
CA GLY A 174 -5.83 -17.46 14.98
C GLY A 174 -7.00 -16.49 14.96
N SER A 175 -7.56 -16.22 16.14
CA SER A 175 -8.64 -15.25 16.31
C SER A 175 -8.10 -13.82 16.20
N LEU A 176 -8.62 -13.07 15.23
CA LEU A 176 -8.31 -11.65 15.04
C LEU A 176 -9.25 -10.77 15.87
N LEU A 177 -9.58 -9.55 15.43
CA LEU A 177 -10.49 -8.68 16.17
C LEU A 177 -11.87 -9.33 16.36
N PRO A 178 -12.50 -9.19 17.54
CA PRO A 178 -13.85 -9.65 17.77
C PRO A 178 -14.87 -8.73 17.06
N LYS A 179 -16.12 -9.20 16.94
CA LYS A 179 -17.23 -8.44 16.32
C LYS A 179 -16.94 -8.02 14.88
N VAL A 180 -16.35 -8.93 14.12
CA VAL A 180 -16.16 -8.78 12.68
C VAL A 180 -16.97 -9.84 11.96
N ASP A 181 -17.65 -9.43 10.89
CA ASP A 181 -18.39 -10.31 9.99
C ASP A 181 -18.05 -9.95 8.54
N HIS A 182 -18.45 -10.79 7.58
CA HIS A 182 -18.08 -10.66 6.17
C HIS A 182 -19.28 -10.79 5.25
N LEU A 183 -19.42 -9.82 4.34
CA LEU A 183 -20.28 -9.98 3.16
C LEU A 183 -19.69 -11.01 2.20
N PRO A 184 -20.53 -11.69 1.38
CA PRO A 184 -20.04 -12.55 0.32
C PRO A 184 -19.24 -11.77 -0.73
N HIS A 185 -18.39 -12.45 -1.48
CA HIS A 185 -17.69 -11.84 -2.61
C HIS A 185 -18.62 -11.68 -3.83
N THR A 186 -18.36 -10.68 -4.68
CA THR A 186 -19.20 -10.39 -5.86
C THR A 186 -18.78 -11.17 -7.12
N HIS A 187 -17.76 -12.04 -7.04
CA HIS A 187 -17.31 -12.83 -8.18
C HIS A 187 -18.24 -14.03 -8.43
N ASP A 188 -19.11 -13.90 -9.43
CA ASP A 188 -20.02 -14.95 -9.91
C ASP A 188 -19.58 -15.49 -11.28
N LEU A 189 -18.78 -16.56 -11.28
CA LEU A 189 -18.26 -17.12 -12.52
C LEU A 189 -19.38 -17.68 -13.41
N ALA A 190 -20.44 -18.25 -12.83
CA ALA A 190 -21.51 -18.89 -13.59
C ALA A 190 -22.28 -17.88 -14.46
N ARG A 191 -22.51 -16.67 -13.94
CA ARG A 191 -23.22 -15.61 -14.65
C ARG A 191 -22.31 -14.62 -15.38
N ASN A 192 -21.04 -14.48 -14.96
CA ASN A 192 -20.15 -13.42 -15.44
C ASN A 192 -18.87 -13.90 -16.16
N ALA A 193 -18.71 -15.19 -16.49
CA ALA A 193 -17.46 -15.79 -17.01
C ALA A 193 -16.74 -15.00 -18.13
N PHE A 194 -17.49 -14.32 -19.00
CA PHE A 194 -16.96 -13.60 -20.17
C PHE A 194 -17.50 -12.16 -20.28
N SER A 195 -17.73 -11.51 -19.14
CA SER A 195 -18.20 -10.12 -19.13
C SER A 195 -17.13 -9.16 -19.65
N CYS A 196 -17.51 -8.28 -20.58
CA CYS A 196 -16.67 -7.15 -20.99
C CYS A 196 -17.03 -5.93 -20.15
N GLY A 197 -16.06 -5.35 -19.43
CA GLY A 197 -16.31 -4.22 -18.54
C GLY A 197 -17.01 -4.63 -17.24
N LEU A 198 -17.97 -3.81 -16.78
CA LEU A 198 -18.72 -4.08 -15.55
C LEU A 198 -19.74 -5.21 -15.78
N PRO A 199 -19.71 -6.31 -15.01
CA PRO A 199 -20.67 -7.41 -15.16
C PRO A 199 -22.10 -7.00 -14.83
N ALA A 200 -23.08 -7.65 -15.48
CA ALA A 200 -24.51 -7.39 -15.25
C ALA A 200 -25.03 -7.92 -13.91
N HIS A 201 -24.31 -8.87 -13.29
CA HIS A 201 -24.68 -9.52 -12.04
C HIS A 201 -23.60 -9.34 -10.97
N GLY A 202 -23.98 -9.41 -9.69
CA GLY A 202 -23.09 -9.33 -8.53
C GLY A 202 -23.25 -8.05 -7.71
N ALA A 203 -23.98 -7.05 -8.21
CA ALA A 203 -24.33 -5.85 -7.46
C ALA A 203 -25.32 -6.16 -6.31
N GLU A 204 -26.17 -7.17 -6.48
CA GLU A 204 -27.07 -7.68 -5.45
C GLU A 204 -26.37 -8.39 -4.30
N LEU A 205 -25.08 -8.70 -4.46
CA LEU A 205 -24.21 -9.29 -3.43
C LEU A 205 -23.37 -8.23 -2.68
N ALA A 206 -23.48 -6.95 -3.08
CA ALA A 206 -22.62 -5.87 -2.63
C ALA A 206 -23.15 -5.11 -1.41
#